data_AF-A0A2N2VT89-F1
#
_entry.id   AF-A0A2N2VT89-F1
#
_cell.length_a   1.000
_cell.length_b   1.000
_cell.length_c   1.000
_cell.angle_alpha   90.00
_cell.angle_beta   90.00
_cell.angle_gamma   90.00
#
_symmetry.space_group_name_H-M   'P 1'
#
loop_
_entity.id
_entity.type
_entity.pdbx_description
1 polymer ?
#
loop_
_entity_poly.entity_id
_entity_poly.type
_entity_poly.pdbx_seq_one_letter_code
_entity_poly.pdbx_strand_id
1 'polypeptide(L)'
;ATSDEQKIKSVYYWVQDKIRYIAFENGLAAYKPDSPDKVFLNKYGDCKGMSNLVKGMLRYLGFDARICWVYSGNYCYPEGVASIGIHNHVICAVKTDTGLIYLDPTMNYLPLHEIPLSIQGKDCMIENGDNCLFEKIPPVTFESGLYRESSTVELDGDRLLMNGKIELAGSPRQSFQDFMNHTSSDKKEDLLNYLVKGASNNFTIQEIKNPAIDTIANSFVADYKMTISNAVIDAGDELLLNLDFNNNLRGSVIDSARLFPYDPGGIMLYVDQIDFEVPDYLLVKHLPEPVSVLEPGFEIAAAYALEGSLLKYRKRLAIKKDFLTKSEFAAWNKAIEQLSGFYNDLIILKKK
;
A
#
# COMPACT_ATOMS: atom_id res chain seq x y z
N ALA A 1 27.44 -11.88 -10.15
CA ALA A 1 27.20 -10.77 -9.21
C ALA A 1 28.53 -10.35 -8.60
N THR A 2 28.86 -9.06 -8.59
CA THR A 2 30.15 -8.54 -8.14
C THR A 2 30.14 -8.05 -6.69
N SER A 3 28.99 -7.64 -6.13
CA SER A 3 28.83 -7.32 -4.70
C SER A 3 28.04 -8.40 -3.94
N ASP A 4 28.19 -8.42 -2.62
CA ASP A 4 27.46 -9.34 -1.75
C ASP A 4 25.95 -9.10 -1.79
N GLU A 5 25.52 -7.85 -1.79
CA GLU A 5 24.11 -7.49 -1.98
C GLU A 5 23.56 -8.03 -3.31
N GLN A 6 24.31 -7.94 -4.41
CA GLN A 6 23.88 -8.49 -5.69
C GLN A 6 23.78 -10.01 -5.67
N LYS A 7 24.66 -10.71 -4.93
CA LYS A 7 24.57 -12.16 -4.76
C LYS A 7 23.33 -12.54 -3.97
N ILE A 8 23.07 -11.86 -2.83
CA ILE A 8 21.88 -12.08 -2.01
C ILE A 8 20.61 -11.82 -2.84
N LYS A 9 20.56 -10.68 -3.53
CA LYS A 9 19.46 -10.30 -4.44
C LYS A 9 19.21 -11.36 -5.50
N SER A 10 20.27 -11.87 -6.13
CA SER A 10 20.16 -12.87 -7.19
C SER A 10 19.58 -14.19 -6.68
N VAL A 11 20.00 -14.65 -5.50
CA VAL A 11 19.43 -15.86 -4.87
C VAL A 11 17.97 -15.63 -4.51
N TYR A 12 17.68 -14.52 -3.83
CA TYR A 12 16.34 -14.20 -3.34
C TYR A 12 15.32 -14.13 -4.49
N TYR A 13 15.63 -13.37 -5.53
CA TYR A 13 14.74 -13.18 -6.67
C TYR A 13 14.62 -14.43 -7.54
N TRP A 14 15.69 -15.22 -7.65
CA TRP A 14 15.61 -16.51 -8.35
C TRP A 14 14.65 -17.48 -7.64
N VAL A 15 14.66 -17.52 -6.29
CA VAL A 15 13.74 -18.38 -5.55
C VAL A 15 12.29 -17.93 -5.72
N GLN A 16 12.00 -16.63 -5.61
CA GLN A 16 10.67 -16.07 -5.89
C GLN A 16 10.17 -16.44 -7.30
N ASP A 17 11.03 -16.31 -8.30
CA ASP A 17 10.66 -16.54 -9.70
C ASP A 17 10.55 -18.04 -10.07
N LYS A 18 11.40 -18.90 -9.49
CA LYS A 18 11.53 -20.31 -9.93
C LYS A 18 10.87 -21.32 -9.01
N ILE A 19 10.42 -20.94 -7.83
CA ILE A 19 9.84 -21.87 -6.86
C ILE A 19 8.41 -21.44 -6.55
N ARG A 20 7.46 -22.32 -6.85
CA ARG A 20 6.04 -22.07 -6.61
C ARG A 20 5.70 -22.24 -5.12
N TYR A 21 5.07 -21.23 -4.54
CA TYR A 21 4.52 -21.35 -3.19
C TYR A 21 3.31 -22.30 -3.14
N ILE A 22 3.36 -23.28 -2.25
CA ILE A 22 2.25 -24.19 -1.93
C ILE A 22 2.23 -24.38 -0.41
N ALA A 23 1.24 -23.82 0.27
CA ALA A 23 1.09 -23.98 1.71
C ALA A 23 0.80 -25.45 2.08
N PHE A 24 1.57 -26.00 3.02
CA PHE A 24 1.39 -27.36 3.53
C PHE A 24 1.70 -27.43 5.04
N GLU A 25 0.70 -27.78 5.84
CA GLU A 25 0.77 -27.65 7.31
C GLU A 25 0.33 -28.92 8.05
N ASN A 26 0.48 -30.09 7.42
CA ASN A 26 0.01 -31.33 8.03
C ASN A 26 1.03 -31.96 8.99
N GLY A 27 0.68 -32.07 10.26
CA GLY A 27 1.46 -32.78 11.29
C GLY A 27 2.86 -32.19 11.46
N LEU A 28 3.90 -33.03 11.43
CA LEU A 28 5.29 -32.57 11.54
C LEU A 28 5.70 -31.61 10.40
N ALA A 29 5.05 -31.69 9.24
CA ALA A 29 5.32 -30.79 8.13
C ALA A 29 4.85 -29.36 8.40
N ALA A 30 4.03 -29.11 9.43
CA ALA A 30 3.74 -27.76 9.90
C ALA A 30 5.00 -27.04 10.42
N TYR A 31 5.98 -27.79 10.92
CA TYR A 31 7.15 -27.23 11.62
C TYR A 31 8.49 -27.59 10.96
N LYS A 32 8.61 -28.78 10.36
CA LYS A 32 9.87 -29.23 9.76
C LYS A 32 9.95 -28.74 8.31
N PRO A 33 10.94 -27.90 7.94
CA PRO A 33 11.13 -27.51 6.55
C PRO A 33 11.51 -28.73 5.70
N ASP A 34 11.01 -28.75 4.46
CA ASP A 34 11.56 -29.62 3.43
C ASP A 34 13.03 -29.28 3.16
N SER A 35 13.80 -30.28 2.70
CA SER A 35 15.21 -30.08 2.40
C SER A 35 15.41 -29.16 1.18
N PRO A 36 16.46 -28.32 1.14
CA PRO A 36 16.70 -27.40 0.03
C PRO A 36 16.78 -28.09 -1.33
N ASP A 37 17.41 -29.27 -1.41
CA ASP A 37 17.52 -30.08 -2.63
C ASP A 37 16.14 -30.52 -3.14
N LYS A 38 15.24 -30.95 -2.25
CA LYS A 38 13.88 -31.37 -2.62
C LYS A 38 13.08 -30.19 -3.17
N VAL A 39 13.09 -29.05 -2.49
CA VAL A 39 12.41 -27.82 -2.95
C VAL A 39 12.97 -27.36 -4.30
N PHE A 40 14.30 -27.37 -4.45
CA PHE A 40 14.98 -26.98 -5.68
C PHE A 40 14.63 -27.88 -6.86
N LEU A 41 14.58 -29.20 -6.66
CA LEU A 41 14.25 -30.17 -7.71
C LEU A 41 12.77 -30.14 -8.08
N ASN A 42 11.89 -30.06 -7.07
CA ASN A 42 10.45 -30.08 -7.27
C ASN A 42 9.88 -28.76 -7.81
N LYS A 43 10.61 -27.65 -7.66
CA LYS A 43 10.17 -26.29 -8.04
C LYS A 43 8.92 -25.81 -7.30
N TYR A 44 8.67 -26.32 -6.10
CA TYR A 44 7.66 -25.79 -5.19
C TYR A 44 8.04 -26.01 -3.73
N GLY A 45 7.48 -25.20 -2.83
CA GLY A 45 7.63 -25.33 -1.38
C GLY A 45 6.65 -24.44 -0.61
N ASP A 46 6.52 -24.67 0.69
CA ASP A 46 5.82 -23.77 1.61
C ASP A 46 6.80 -22.70 2.17
N CYS A 47 6.36 -21.90 3.14
CA CYS A 47 7.17 -20.81 3.71
C CYS A 47 8.50 -21.32 4.30
N LYS A 48 8.44 -22.46 4.96
CA LYS A 48 9.59 -23.12 5.58
C LYS A 48 10.55 -23.66 4.52
N GLY A 49 10.02 -24.37 3.53
CA GLY A 49 10.81 -24.96 2.45
C GLY A 49 11.50 -23.91 1.58
N MET A 50 10.77 -22.86 1.17
CA MET A 50 11.33 -21.78 0.36
C MET A 50 12.39 -20.99 1.13
N SER A 51 12.12 -20.65 2.39
CA SER A 51 13.09 -19.95 3.26
C SER A 51 14.33 -20.80 3.55
N ASN A 52 14.16 -22.13 3.70
CA ASN A 52 15.27 -23.05 3.87
C ASN A 52 16.12 -23.20 2.59
N LEU A 53 15.50 -23.13 1.41
CA LEU A 53 16.22 -23.08 0.15
C LEU A 53 17.05 -21.80 0.01
N VAL A 54 16.48 -20.63 0.29
CA VAL A 54 17.21 -19.35 0.31
C VAL A 54 18.39 -19.44 1.27
N LYS A 55 18.16 -19.88 2.52
CA LYS A 55 19.22 -20.11 3.51
C LYS A 55 20.32 -21.01 2.97
N GLY A 56 19.98 -22.17 2.39
CA GLY A 56 20.95 -23.13 1.87
C GLY A 56 21.83 -22.54 0.77
N MET A 57 21.21 -21.86 -0.20
CA MET A 57 21.93 -21.21 -1.31
C MET A 57 22.84 -20.08 -0.83
N LEU A 58 22.39 -19.26 0.12
CA LEU A 58 23.19 -18.17 0.68
C LEU A 58 24.35 -18.68 1.55
N ARG A 59 24.13 -19.71 2.37
CA ARG A 59 25.20 -20.34 3.15
C ARG A 59 26.26 -20.97 2.26
N TYR A 60 25.87 -21.58 1.13
CA TYR A 60 26.82 -22.09 0.13
C TYR A 60 27.71 -20.97 -0.44
N LEU A 61 27.18 -19.75 -0.56
CA LEU A 61 27.92 -18.57 -1.01
C LEU A 61 28.74 -17.89 0.12
N GLY A 62 28.72 -18.43 1.35
CA GLY A 62 29.49 -17.92 2.48
C GLY A 62 28.75 -16.90 3.36
N PHE A 63 27.45 -16.68 3.16
CA PHE A 63 26.66 -15.76 3.98
C PHE A 63 26.14 -16.42 5.26
N ASP A 64 26.05 -15.63 6.35
CA ASP A 64 25.35 -16.03 7.57
C ASP A 64 23.83 -15.83 7.38
N ALA A 65 23.20 -16.82 6.75
CA ALA A 65 21.76 -16.89 6.51
C ALA A 65 21.08 -17.88 7.48
N ARG A 66 19.92 -17.48 8.02
CA ARG A 66 19.27 -18.15 9.15
C ARG A 66 17.76 -18.21 8.97
N ILE A 67 17.14 -19.29 9.48
CA ILE A 67 15.68 -19.39 9.53
C ILE A 67 15.11 -18.45 10.60
N CYS A 68 14.00 -17.83 10.26
CA CYS A 68 13.30 -16.84 11.06
C CYS A 68 11.83 -17.21 11.19
N TRP A 69 11.37 -17.45 12.42
CA TRP A 69 9.97 -17.71 12.73
C TRP A 69 9.31 -16.41 13.15
N VAL A 70 8.19 -16.08 12.51
CA VAL A 70 7.46 -14.85 12.74
C VAL A 70 5.96 -15.10 12.67
N TYR A 71 5.18 -14.30 13.38
CA TYR A 71 3.74 -14.30 13.18
C TYR A 71 3.38 -13.36 12.03
N SER A 72 2.50 -13.76 11.13
CA SER A 72 1.97 -13.00 10.01
C SER A 72 0.48 -12.76 10.26
N GLY A 73 0.04 -11.49 10.30
CA GLY A 73 -1.33 -11.09 10.66
C GLY A 73 -1.42 -9.89 11.63
N ASN A 74 -2.59 -9.60 12.19
CA ASN A 74 -2.80 -8.36 12.96
C ASN A 74 -2.59 -8.50 14.48
N TYR A 75 -2.28 -9.70 14.96
CA TYR A 75 -2.00 -9.95 16.37
C TYR A 75 -0.50 -9.84 16.67
N CYS A 76 -0.17 -9.27 17.82
CA CYS A 76 1.16 -9.36 18.42
C CYS A 76 1.08 -10.29 19.63
N TYR A 77 1.87 -11.35 19.61
CA TYR A 77 2.07 -12.20 20.78
C TYR A 77 3.03 -11.53 21.78
N PRO A 78 3.04 -11.97 23.05
CA PRO A 78 4.02 -11.49 24.02
C PRO A 78 5.45 -11.64 23.49
N GLU A 79 6.25 -10.60 23.67
CA GLU A 79 7.63 -10.54 23.21
C GLU A 79 8.52 -11.57 23.94
N GLY A 80 9.56 -12.06 23.25
CA GLY A 80 10.58 -12.95 23.84
C GLY A 80 10.14 -14.38 24.16
N VAL A 81 8.98 -14.83 23.68
CA VAL A 81 8.49 -16.20 23.92
C VAL A 81 9.06 -17.17 22.87
N ALA A 82 9.95 -18.07 23.31
CA ALA A 82 10.56 -19.12 22.49
C ALA A 82 9.62 -20.31 22.25
N SER A 83 8.58 -20.08 21.45
CA SER A 83 7.65 -21.11 21.03
C SER A 83 7.44 -21.08 19.53
N ILE A 84 7.54 -22.24 18.87
CA ILE A 84 7.13 -22.38 17.47
C ILE A 84 5.61 -22.26 17.30
N GLY A 85 4.82 -22.50 18.35
CA GLY A 85 3.35 -22.50 18.29
C GLY A 85 2.71 -21.11 18.24
N ILE A 86 3.47 -20.04 18.47
CA ILE A 86 2.99 -18.64 18.34
C ILE A 86 3.34 -18.01 16.99
N HIS A 87 4.13 -18.70 16.18
CA HIS A 87 4.52 -18.26 14.85
C HIS A 87 3.75 -19.07 13.80
N ASN A 88 3.25 -18.41 12.75
CA ASN A 88 2.52 -19.05 11.66
C ASN A 88 3.21 -18.83 10.30
N HIS A 89 4.40 -18.21 10.28
CA HIS A 89 5.14 -17.93 9.07
C HIS A 89 6.65 -18.07 9.28
N VAL A 90 7.36 -18.39 8.19
CA VAL A 90 8.82 -18.60 8.22
C VAL A 90 9.49 -17.91 7.06
N ILE A 91 10.46 -17.06 7.38
CA ILE A 91 11.28 -16.29 6.44
C ILE A 91 12.77 -16.65 6.63
N CYS A 92 13.64 -16.06 5.81
CA CYS A 92 15.09 -16.14 5.98
C CYS A 92 15.62 -14.76 6.41
N ALA A 93 16.61 -14.70 7.30
CA ALA A 93 17.38 -13.47 7.54
C ALA A 93 18.86 -13.69 7.22
N VAL A 94 19.49 -12.65 6.70
CA VAL A 94 20.92 -12.65 6.34
C VAL A 94 21.62 -11.56 7.11
N LYS A 95 22.65 -11.93 7.86
CA LYS A 95 23.49 -10.96 8.54
C LYS A 95 24.48 -10.33 7.56
N THR A 96 24.52 -9.00 7.56
CA THR A 96 25.48 -8.17 6.81
C THR A 96 26.19 -7.21 7.76
N ASP A 97 27.16 -6.45 7.24
CA ASP A 97 27.86 -5.42 8.01
C ASP A 97 26.95 -4.26 8.46
N THR A 98 25.80 -4.08 7.79
CA THR A 98 24.83 -3.01 8.06
C THR A 98 23.62 -3.47 8.88
N GLY A 99 23.52 -4.76 9.22
CA GLY A 99 22.43 -5.31 10.02
C GLY A 99 21.86 -6.62 9.45
N LEU A 100 20.60 -6.90 9.78
CA LEU A 100 19.87 -8.03 9.23
C LEU A 100 19.05 -7.59 8.02
N ILE A 101 19.13 -8.36 6.94
CA ILE A 101 18.20 -8.28 5.81
C ILE A 101 17.19 -9.42 5.97
N TYR A 102 15.90 -9.10 6.03
CA TYR A 102 14.81 -10.07 6.10
C TYR A 102 14.31 -10.38 4.69
N LEU A 103 14.31 -11.66 4.34
CA LEU A 103 13.98 -12.19 3.03
C LEU A 103 12.76 -13.10 3.14
N ASP A 104 11.62 -12.63 2.64
CA ASP A 104 10.43 -13.47 2.50
C ASP A 104 10.30 -13.97 1.05
N PRO A 105 10.69 -15.22 0.74
CA PRO A 105 10.62 -15.74 -0.62
C PRO A 105 9.22 -16.13 -1.05
N THR A 106 8.22 -16.08 -0.15
CA THR A 106 6.85 -16.52 -0.45
C THR A 106 6.02 -15.47 -1.18
N MET A 107 6.48 -14.22 -1.19
CA MET A 107 5.86 -13.14 -1.94
C MET A 107 6.59 -12.91 -3.26
N ASN A 108 5.90 -13.10 -4.38
CA ASN A 108 6.44 -12.77 -5.68
C ASN A 108 6.62 -11.25 -5.84
N TYR A 109 7.74 -10.86 -6.43
CA TYR A 109 8.10 -9.48 -6.70
C TYR A 109 8.32 -8.58 -5.49
N LEU A 110 8.62 -9.14 -4.31
CA LEU A 110 9.00 -8.36 -3.14
C LEU A 110 10.48 -7.92 -3.24
N PRO A 111 10.79 -6.62 -3.25
CA PRO A 111 12.17 -6.13 -3.31
C PRO A 111 13.01 -6.53 -2.09
N LEU A 112 14.33 -6.65 -2.27
CA LEU A 112 15.29 -7.17 -1.26
C LEU A 112 15.18 -6.55 0.14
N HIS A 113 14.93 -5.24 0.22
CA HIS A 113 14.89 -4.49 1.48
C HIS A 113 13.47 -4.16 1.94
N GLU A 114 12.47 -4.69 1.25
CA GLU A 114 11.07 -4.46 1.58
C GLU A 114 10.53 -5.61 2.43
N ILE A 115 9.85 -5.27 3.51
CA ILE A 115 9.32 -6.22 4.48
C ILE A 115 7.81 -6.36 4.22
N PRO A 116 7.25 -7.59 4.20
CA PRO A 116 5.82 -7.79 4.10
C PRO A 116 5.04 -7.04 5.19
N LEU A 117 3.96 -6.34 4.82
CA LEU A 117 3.09 -5.62 5.76
C LEU A 117 2.73 -6.48 6.98
N SER A 118 2.41 -7.74 6.74
CA SER A 118 1.90 -8.65 7.77
C SER A 118 2.93 -9.02 8.84
N ILE A 119 4.21 -8.69 8.69
CA ILE A 119 5.27 -9.05 9.67
C ILE A 119 6.05 -7.85 10.22
N GLN A 120 5.79 -6.63 9.73
CA GLN A 120 6.48 -5.42 10.18
C GLN A 120 6.26 -5.16 11.67
N GLY A 121 7.29 -4.67 12.37
CA GLY A 121 7.21 -4.33 13.81
C GLY A 121 7.14 -5.52 14.77
N LYS A 122 7.14 -6.76 14.26
CA LYS A 122 6.98 -7.97 15.06
C LYS A 122 8.28 -8.56 15.53
N ASP A 123 8.20 -9.26 16.64
CA ASP A 123 9.28 -10.11 17.11
C ASP A 123 9.46 -11.30 16.17
N CYS A 124 10.72 -11.61 15.91
CA CYS A 124 11.15 -12.70 15.06
C CYS A 124 12.13 -13.58 15.84
N MET A 125 11.81 -14.88 15.93
CA MET A 125 12.68 -15.88 16.54
C MET A 125 13.64 -16.45 15.48
N ILE A 126 14.92 -16.12 15.59
CA ILE A 126 15.97 -16.46 14.62
C ILE A 126 16.81 -17.63 15.13
N GLU A 127 17.08 -18.59 14.26
CA GLU A 127 17.96 -19.73 14.52
C GLU A 127 19.36 -19.27 15.00
N ASN A 128 19.92 -19.93 16.03
CA ASN A 128 21.28 -19.66 16.51
C ASN A 128 21.94 -20.91 17.10
N GLY A 129 22.10 -21.94 16.26
CA GLY A 129 22.57 -23.26 16.71
C GLY A 129 21.54 -23.92 17.62
N ASP A 130 21.96 -24.33 18.82
CA ASP A 130 21.08 -24.90 19.84
C ASP A 130 20.23 -23.85 20.58
N ASN A 131 20.46 -22.55 20.28
CA ASN A 131 19.72 -21.42 20.85
C ASN A 131 18.90 -20.68 19.77
N CYS A 132 18.14 -19.67 20.20
CA CYS A 132 17.50 -18.69 19.32
C CYS A 132 17.90 -17.26 19.71
N LEU A 133 17.80 -16.35 18.74
CA LEU A 133 17.83 -14.90 18.96
C LEU A 133 16.41 -14.36 18.79
N PHE A 134 16.09 -13.30 19.52
CA PHE A 134 14.89 -12.51 19.29
C PHE A 134 15.29 -11.16 18.75
N GLU A 135 14.79 -10.84 17.57
CA GLU A 135 14.99 -9.54 16.95
C GLU A 135 13.63 -8.97 16.56
N LYS A 136 13.46 -7.67 16.72
CA LYS A 136 12.26 -6.99 16.26
C LYS A 136 12.45 -6.58 14.80
N ILE A 137 11.58 -7.08 13.93
CA ILE A 137 11.53 -6.66 12.53
C ILE A 137 11.22 -5.15 12.52
N PRO A 138 11.99 -4.32 11.80
CA PRO A 138 11.76 -2.88 11.75
C PRO A 138 10.31 -2.57 11.38
N PRO A 139 9.62 -1.70 12.15
CA PRO A 139 8.35 -1.16 11.70
C PRO A 139 8.63 -0.22 10.52
N VAL A 140 7.65 -0.09 9.64
CA VAL A 140 7.68 0.94 8.59
C VAL A 140 6.94 2.18 9.05
N THR A 141 7.28 3.32 8.46
CA THR A 141 6.62 4.59 8.72
C THR A 141 5.45 4.80 7.76
N PHE A 142 4.60 5.80 8.00
CA PHE A 142 3.44 6.05 7.12
C PHE A 142 3.81 6.39 5.68
N GLU A 143 5.04 6.82 5.43
CA GLU A 143 5.59 7.03 4.10
C GLU A 143 5.66 5.75 3.27
N SER A 144 5.72 4.57 3.89
CA SER A 144 5.60 3.29 3.18
C SER A 144 4.16 2.86 2.93
N GLY A 145 3.17 3.68 3.28
CA GLY A 145 1.76 3.46 2.97
C GLY A 145 1.29 4.33 1.81
N LEU A 146 2.17 4.68 0.87
CA LEU A 146 1.88 5.71 -0.12
C LEU A 146 0.85 5.25 -1.17
N TYR A 147 -0.23 6.01 -1.26
CA TYR A 147 -1.14 6.07 -2.38
C TYR A 147 -1.14 7.50 -2.90
N ARG A 148 -0.53 7.75 -4.05
CA ARG A 148 -0.43 9.08 -4.64
C ARG A 148 -1.14 9.11 -5.99
N GLU A 149 -1.92 10.16 -6.18
CA GLU A 149 -2.50 10.50 -7.47
C GLU A 149 -2.20 11.95 -7.83
N SER A 150 -1.74 12.15 -9.06
CA SER A 150 -1.49 13.49 -9.62
C SER A 150 -2.14 13.59 -10.98
N SER A 151 -2.98 14.60 -11.20
CA SER A 151 -3.68 14.77 -12.48
C SER A 151 -3.86 16.22 -12.90
N THR A 152 -3.97 16.41 -14.21
CA THR A 152 -4.52 17.63 -14.80
C THR A 152 -5.94 17.35 -15.27
N VAL A 153 -6.82 18.34 -15.09
CA VAL A 153 -8.23 18.23 -15.43
C VAL A 153 -8.65 19.43 -16.28
N GLU A 154 -9.37 19.16 -17.36
CA GLU A 154 -9.95 20.16 -18.25
C GLU A 154 -11.47 19.97 -18.33
N LEU A 155 -12.20 21.08 -18.47
CA LEU A 155 -13.64 21.07 -18.70
C LEU A 155 -13.94 20.95 -20.20
N ASP A 156 -14.70 19.92 -20.58
CA ASP A 156 -15.22 19.69 -21.93
C ASP A 156 -16.75 19.58 -21.88
N GLY A 157 -17.43 20.71 -22.09
CA GLY A 157 -18.88 20.80 -21.94
C GLY A 157 -19.33 20.51 -20.50
N ASP A 158 -20.03 19.40 -20.30
CA ASP A 158 -20.50 18.89 -19.00
C ASP A 158 -19.62 17.78 -18.41
N ARG A 159 -18.46 17.52 -19.04
CA ARG A 159 -17.53 16.44 -18.69
C ARG A 159 -16.19 17.00 -18.25
N LEU A 160 -15.47 16.20 -17.46
CA LEU A 160 -14.08 16.48 -17.14
C LEU A 160 -13.17 15.50 -17.86
N LEU A 161 -12.17 16.02 -18.56
CA LEU A 161 -11.10 15.24 -19.17
C LEU A 161 -9.92 15.24 -18.21
N MET A 162 -9.52 14.05 -17.75
CA MET A 162 -8.46 13.88 -16.77
C MET A 162 -7.28 13.13 -17.39
N ASN A 163 -6.08 13.71 -17.25
CA ASN A 163 -4.82 13.04 -17.50
C ASN A 163 -4.10 12.90 -16.16
N GLY A 164 -3.86 11.67 -15.71
CA GLY A 164 -3.31 11.45 -14.39
C GLY A 164 -2.26 10.37 -14.33
N LYS A 165 -1.67 10.27 -13.15
CA LYS A 165 -0.65 9.30 -12.79
C LYS A 165 -0.94 8.80 -11.39
N ILE A 166 -0.94 7.48 -11.23
CA ILE A 166 -1.02 6.82 -9.94
C ILE A 166 0.35 6.26 -9.54
N GLU A 167 0.69 6.41 -8.27
CA GLU A 167 1.87 5.80 -7.65
C GLU A 167 1.47 5.11 -6.34
N LEU A 168 1.78 3.82 -6.23
CA LEU A 168 1.65 3.05 -4.99
C LEU A 168 3.04 2.66 -4.51
N ALA A 169 3.33 2.81 -3.22
CA ALA A 169 4.57 2.31 -2.62
C ALA A 169 4.30 1.61 -1.28
N GLY A 170 5.20 0.70 -0.91
CA GLY A 170 5.07 -0.13 0.31
C GLY A 170 3.74 -0.88 0.39
N SER A 171 2.95 -0.72 1.45
CA SER A 171 1.77 -1.56 1.71
C SER A 171 0.71 -1.54 0.59
N PRO A 172 0.24 -0.39 0.06
CA PRO A 172 -0.64 -0.37 -1.11
C PRO A 172 -0.08 -1.12 -2.32
N ARG A 173 1.21 -0.96 -2.61
CA ARG A 173 1.88 -1.64 -3.71
C ARG A 173 1.94 -3.15 -3.47
N GLN A 174 2.33 -3.58 -2.27
CA GLN A 174 2.37 -5.00 -1.89
C GLN A 174 1.00 -5.64 -2.06
N SER A 175 -0.06 -5.01 -1.53
CA SER A 175 -1.43 -5.52 -1.66
C SER A 175 -1.88 -5.57 -3.12
N PHE A 176 -1.63 -4.51 -3.90
CA PHE A 176 -2.00 -4.52 -5.32
C PHE A 176 -1.26 -5.60 -6.11
N GLN A 177 0.05 -5.76 -5.88
CA GLN A 177 0.85 -6.81 -6.51
C GLN A 177 0.36 -8.21 -6.11
N ASP A 178 -0.02 -8.41 -4.85
CA ASP A 178 -0.57 -9.68 -4.38
C ASP A 178 -1.90 -10.01 -5.07
N PHE A 179 -2.80 -9.04 -5.20
CA PHE A 179 -4.02 -9.20 -6.00
C PHE A 179 -3.70 -9.53 -7.46
N MET A 180 -2.73 -8.85 -8.07
CA MET A 180 -2.31 -9.12 -9.45
C MET A 180 -1.75 -10.54 -9.61
N ASN A 181 -0.98 -11.04 -8.65
CA ASN A 181 -0.41 -12.38 -8.67
C ASN A 181 -1.46 -13.49 -8.56
N HIS A 182 -2.54 -13.24 -7.82
CA HIS A 182 -3.63 -14.20 -7.59
C HIS A 182 -4.80 -14.04 -8.57
N THR A 183 -4.82 -12.98 -9.36
CA THR A 183 -5.83 -12.73 -10.40
C THR A 183 -5.47 -13.47 -11.68
N SER A 184 -6.44 -14.18 -12.26
CA SER A 184 -6.26 -14.86 -13.54
C SER A 184 -5.91 -13.87 -14.66
N SER A 185 -5.12 -14.30 -15.64
CA SER A 185 -4.57 -13.42 -16.68
C SER A 185 -5.63 -12.64 -17.46
N ASP A 186 -6.81 -13.24 -17.67
CA ASP A 186 -7.98 -12.64 -18.34
C ASP A 186 -8.66 -11.53 -17.52
N LYS A 187 -8.38 -11.42 -16.22
CA LYS A 187 -8.98 -10.43 -15.30
C LYS A 187 -8.00 -9.38 -14.79
N LYS A 188 -6.71 -9.49 -15.13
CA LYS A 188 -5.68 -8.52 -14.70
C LYS A 188 -6.00 -7.10 -15.21
N GLU A 189 -6.58 -6.98 -16.41
CA GLU A 189 -7.01 -5.69 -16.96
C GLU A 189 -8.17 -5.09 -16.16
N ASP A 190 -9.15 -5.90 -15.74
CA ASP A 190 -10.25 -5.44 -14.89
C ASP A 190 -9.75 -4.91 -13.54
N LEU A 191 -8.77 -5.59 -12.94
CA LEU A 191 -8.15 -5.15 -11.68
C LEU A 191 -7.39 -3.83 -11.85
N LEU A 192 -6.66 -3.66 -12.96
CA LEU A 192 -5.98 -2.40 -13.29
C LEU A 192 -6.99 -1.27 -13.55
N ASN A 193 -8.08 -1.56 -14.26
CA ASN A 193 -9.16 -0.62 -14.47
C ASN A 193 -9.83 -0.21 -13.14
N TYR A 194 -10.06 -1.17 -12.25
CA TYR A 194 -10.61 -0.91 -10.92
C TYR A 194 -9.70 -0.03 -10.07
N LEU A 195 -8.38 -0.21 -10.15
CA LEU A 195 -7.42 0.66 -9.47
C LEU A 195 -7.55 2.12 -9.93
N VAL A 196 -7.75 2.37 -11.23
CA VAL A 196 -7.82 3.73 -11.79
C VAL A 196 -9.18 4.39 -11.60
N LYS A 197 -10.30 3.68 -11.85
CA LYS A 197 -11.64 4.30 -11.84
C LYS A 197 -12.51 3.96 -10.62
N GLY A 198 -12.05 3.05 -9.77
CA GLY A 198 -12.86 2.46 -8.70
C GLY A 198 -14.13 1.80 -9.25
N ALA A 199 -15.22 1.90 -8.48
CA ALA A 199 -16.54 1.36 -8.84
C ALA A 199 -17.44 2.39 -9.55
N SER A 200 -16.92 3.56 -9.94
CA SER A 200 -17.73 4.64 -10.50
C SER A 200 -18.15 4.35 -11.94
N ASN A 201 -19.46 4.32 -12.19
CA ASN A 201 -20.00 4.23 -13.55
C ASN A 201 -19.87 5.53 -14.35
N ASN A 202 -19.56 6.65 -13.68
CA ASN A 202 -19.37 7.94 -14.33
C ASN A 202 -17.99 8.06 -14.99
N PHE A 203 -17.05 7.16 -14.68
CA PHE A 203 -15.65 7.26 -15.09
C PHE A 203 -15.40 6.29 -16.25
N THR A 204 -14.94 6.85 -17.37
CA THR A 204 -14.59 6.08 -18.58
C THR A 204 -13.10 6.20 -18.82
N ILE A 205 -12.37 5.10 -18.61
CA ILE A 205 -10.94 5.01 -18.91
C ILE A 205 -10.78 5.00 -20.43
N GLN A 206 -9.98 5.93 -20.95
CA GLN A 206 -9.61 5.99 -22.35
C GLN A 206 -8.30 5.23 -22.60
N GLU A 207 -7.36 5.31 -21.65
CA GLU A 207 -6.02 4.78 -21.82
C GLU A 207 -5.36 4.54 -20.45
N ILE A 208 -4.57 3.47 -20.33
CA ILE A 208 -3.60 3.26 -19.25
C ILE A 208 -2.25 2.92 -19.89
N LYS A 209 -1.18 3.58 -19.47
CA LYS A 209 0.18 3.39 -19.98
C LYS A 209 1.17 3.06 -18.88
N ASN A 210 2.20 2.32 -19.29
CA ASN A 210 3.37 1.99 -18.48
C ASN A 210 3.06 1.36 -17.11
N PRO A 211 2.07 0.45 -16.96
CA PRO A 211 1.79 -0.13 -15.65
C PRO A 211 2.98 -1.02 -15.23
N ALA A 212 3.57 -0.74 -14.08
CA ALA A 212 4.71 -1.48 -13.55
C ALA A 212 4.31 -2.85 -12.98
N ILE A 213 3.75 -3.72 -13.82
CA ILE A 213 3.21 -5.04 -13.47
C ILE A 213 4.29 -6.12 -13.64
N ASP A 214 4.28 -7.12 -12.76
CA ASP A 214 5.15 -8.30 -12.85
C ASP A 214 6.66 -7.94 -12.86
N THR A 215 7.01 -6.85 -12.17
CA THR A 215 8.40 -6.39 -12.01
C THR A 215 8.75 -6.20 -10.54
N ILE A 216 10.03 -6.42 -10.20
CA ILE A 216 10.53 -6.12 -8.87
C ILE A 216 10.83 -4.63 -8.79
N ALA A 217 9.85 -3.85 -8.36
CA ALA A 217 9.92 -2.40 -8.23
C ALA A 217 9.48 -1.95 -6.84
N ASN A 218 10.10 -0.88 -6.34
CA ASN A 218 9.76 -0.28 -5.04
C ASN A 218 8.42 0.47 -5.07
N SER A 219 7.95 0.83 -6.27
CA SER A 219 6.67 1.48 -6.50
C SER A 219 5.97 0.86 -7.71
N PHE A 220 4.65 0.79 -7.65
CA PHE A 220 3.81 0.61 -8.82
C PHE A 220 3.48 1.99 -9.38
N VAL A 221 3.59 2.16 -10.70
CA VAL A 221 3.25 3.40 -11.39
C VAL A 221 2.45 3.08 -12.63
N ALA A 222 1.44 3.90 -12.92
CA ALA A 222 0.75 3.90 -14.21
C ALA A 222 0.27 5.32 -14.56
N ASP A 223 0.39 5.67 -15.84
CA ASP A 223 -0.24 6.88 -16.39
C ASP A 223 -1.63 6.50 -16.92
N TYR A 224 -2.61 7.38 -16.79
CA TYR A 224 -3.96 7.13 -17.31
C TYR A 224 -4.59 8.36 -17.94
N LYS A 225 -5.55 8.12 -18.82
CA LYS A 225 -6.49 9.11 -19.33
C LYS A 225 -7.91 8.63 -19.08
N MET A 226 -8.76 9.50 -18.55
CA MET A 226 -10.16 9.18 -18.34
C MET A 226 -11.08 10.38 -18.58
N THR A 227 -12.32 10.09 -18.90
CA THR A 227 -13.41 11.06 -18.92
C THR A 227 -14.33 10.82 -17.74
N ILE A 228 -14.68 11.89 -17.04
CA ILE A 228 -15.61 11.87 -15.92
C ILE A 228 -16.90 12.56 -16.38
N SER A 229 -17.96 11.79 -16.52
CA SER A 229 -19.29 12.29 -16.88
C SER A 229 -20.06 12.69 -15.63
N ASN A 230 -21.03 13.61 -15.76
CA ASN A 230 -21.87 14.07 -14.65
C ASN A 230 -21.07 14.65 -13.46
N ALA A 231 -19.87 15.17 -13.70
CA ALA A 231 -19.04 15.80 -12.67
C ALA A 231 -19.40 17.27 -12.42
N VAL A 232 -20.12 17.88 -13.38
CA VAL A 232 -20.49 19.29 -13.35
C VAL A 232 -22.00 19.41 -13.33
N ILE A 233 -22.52 20.18 -12.38
CA ILE A 233 -23.94 20.53 -12.26
C ILE A 233 -24.10 21.94 -12.83
N ASP A 234 -24.84 22.08 -13.93
CA ASP A 234 -25.22 23.39 -14.47
C ASP A 234 -26.44 23.93 -13.71
N ALA A 235 -26.26 25.04 -12.99
CA ALA A 235 -27.26 25.75 -12.22
C ALA A 235 -27.66 27.09 -12.88
N GLY A 236 -27.57 27.19 -14.21
CA GLY A 236 -27.90 28.39 -14.98
C GLY A 236 -26.67 29.28 -15.19
N ASP A 237 -26.53 30.32 -14.36
CA ASP A 237 -25.37 31.24 -14.43
C ASP A 237 -24.12 30.68 -13.73
N GLU A 238 -24.26 29.54 -13.04
CA GLU A 238 -23.23 28.93 -12.22
C GLU A 238 -23.05 27.44 -12.58
N LEU A 239 -21.81 26.97 -12.49
CA LEU A 239 -21.44 25.57 -12.57
C LEU A 239 -20.93 25.13 -11.20
N LEU A 240 -21.44 24.01 -10.70
CA LEU A 240 -21.01 23.40 -9.45
C LEU A 240 -20.23 22.13 -9.74
N LEU A 241 -19.06 21.96 -9.14
CA LEU A 241 -18.26 20.74 -9.29
C LEU A 241 -17.45 20.42 -8.03
N ASN A 242 -17.04 19.17 -7.92
CA ASN A 242 -16.01 18.72 -6.98
C ASN A 242 -14.86 18.10 -7.78
N LEU A 243 -13.63 18.35 -7.34
CA LEU A 243 -12.43 17.77 -7.95
C LEU A 243 -11.87 16.59 -7.15
N ASP A 244 -12.33 16.31 -5.92
CA ASP A 244 -11.98 15.07 -5.21
C ASP A 244 -12.90 13.91 -5.63
N PHE A 245 -12.34 13.00 -6.41
CA PHE A 245 -13.05 11.84 -6.95
C PHE A 245 -12.93 10.59 -6.08
N ASN A 246 -11.96 10.55 -5.15
CA ASN A 246 -11.66 9.38 -4.33
C ASN A 246 -12.41 9.40 -3.00
N ASN A 247 -12.66 10.59 -2.44
CA ASN A 247 -13.33 10.78 -1.15
C ASN A 247 -12.75 9.89 -0.03
N ASN A 248 -11.43 9.72 0.03
CA ASN A 248 -10.77 8.84 1.01
C ASN A 248 -11.20 9.21 2.44
N LEU A 249 -11.37 8.19 3.28
CA LEU A 249 -11.88 8.27 4.67
C LEU A 249 -13.34 8.74 4.82
N ARG A 250 -14.08 8.94 3.72
CA ARG A 250 -15.52 9.22 3.79
C ARG A 250 -16.24 8.05 4.46
N GLY A 251 -17.05 8.37 5.47
CA GLY A 251 -17.79 7.36 6.24
C GLY A 251 -16.96 6.63 7.28
N SER A 252 -15.70 6.99 7.51
CA SER A 252 -14.85 6.38 8.54
C SER A 252 -15.15 6.87 9.97
N VAL A 253 -16.37 7.36 10.24
CA VAL A 253 -16.79 7.76 11.59
C VAL A 253 -16.86 6.51 12.48
N ILE A 254 -16.26 6.60 13.66
CA ILE A 254 -16.20 5.53 14.66
C ILE A 254 -17.40 5.64 15.59
N ASP A 255 -18.05 4.52 15.89
CA ASP A 255 -19.03 4.47 16.98
C ASP A 255 -18.36 4.80 18.32
N SER A 256 -18.76 5.91 18.93
CA SER A 256 -18.24 6.37 20.23
C SER A 256 -18.45 5.38 21.38
N ALA A 257 -19.43 4.47 21.29
CA ALA A 257 -19.66 3.43 22.28
C ALA A 257 -18.65 2.27 22.19
N ARG A 258 -17.87 2.19 21.10
CA ARG A 258 -16.86 1.16 20.89
C ARG A 258 -15.87 1.10 22.05
N LEU A 259 -15.60 -0.11 22.53
CA LEU A 259 -14.65 -0.36 23.63
C LEU A 259 -13.25 -0.73 23.14
N PHE A 260 -13.17 -1.45 22.02
CA PHE A 260 -11.91 -1.93 21.46
C PHE A 260 -11.30 -0.92 20.49
N PRO A 261 -9.97 -0.94 20.29
CA PRO A 261 -9.33 -0.12 19.27
C PRO A 261 -9.99 -0.28 17.89
N TYR A 262 -9.94 0.79 17.10
CA TYR A 262 -10.46 0.83 15.73
C TYR A 262 -9.30 0.74 14.74
N ASP A 263 -9.43 -0.15 13.77
CA ASP A 263 -8.50 -0.27 12.64
C ASP A 263 -9.05 0.58 11.48
N PRO A 264 -8.40 1.71 11.12
CA PRO A 264 -8.80 2.56 10.02
C PRO A 264 -8.32 2.03 8.64
N GLY A 265 -7.78 0.82 8.56
CA GLY A 265 -7.21 0.22 7.34
C GLY A 265 -5.68 0.19 7.34
N GLY A 266 -5.05 0.21 8.52
CA GLY A 266 -3.59 0.23 8.68
C GLY A 266 -2.92 1.58 8.41
N ILE A 267 -1.58 1.58 8.56
CA ILE A 267 -0.72 2.73 8.24
C ILE A 267 -0.82 3.08 6.74
N MET A 268 -1.16 4.33 6.44
CA MET A 268 -1.49 4.77 5.08
C MET A 268 -1.18 6.26 4.87
N LEU A 269 -0.82 6.63 3.64
CA LEU A 269 -0.62 8.00 3.21
C LEU A 269 -1.27 8.24 1.85
N TYR A 270 -2.40 8.94 1.85
CA TYR A 270 -3.05 9.41 0.63
C TYR A 270 -2.53 10.80 0.27
N VAL A 271 -2.10 10.98 -0.97
CA VAL A 271 -1.68 12.27 -1.51
C VAL A 271 -2.31 12.49 -2.87
N ASP A 272 -3.26 13.42 -2.95
CA ASP A 272 -3.90 13.76 -4.23
C ASP A 272 -3.54 15.20 -4.62
N GLN A 273 -3.19 15.36 -5.89
CA GLN A 273 -2.88 16.64 -6.49
C GLN A 273 -3.64 16.76 -7.80
N ILE A 274 -4.53 17.75 -7.90
CA ILE A 274 -5.30 17.98 -9.11
C ILE A 274 -5.13 19.43 -9.52
N ASP A 275 -4.73 19.62 -10.76
CA ASP A 275 -4.57 20.93 -11.37
C ASP A 275 -5.66 21.10 -12.44
N PHE A 276 -6.60 22.00 -12.17
CA PHE A 276 -7.75 22.27 -13.03
C PHE A 276 -7.60 23.64 -13.69
N GLU A 277 -7.54 23.66 -15.02
CA GLU A 277 -7.50 24.92 -15.78
C GLU A 277 -8.92 25.50 -15.84
N VAL A 278 -9.15 26.63 -15.18
CA VAL A 278 -10.43 27.32 -15.20
C VAL A 278 -10.58 28.02 -16.56
N PRO A 279 -11.58 27.64 -17.39
CA PRO A 279 -11.77 28.27 -18.70
C PRO A 279 -12.00 29.78 -18.60
N ASP A 280 -11.54 30.53 -19.61
CA ASP A 280 -11.61 31.99 -19.65
C ASP A 280 -13.03 32.57 -19.58
N TYR A 281 -14.07 31.79 -19.90
CA TYR A 281 -15.47 32.21 -19.80
C TYR A 281 -16.08 31.98 -18.41
N LEU A 282 -15.30 31.48 -17.45
CA LEU A 282 -15.70 31.22 -16.07
C LEU A 282 -14.89 32.06 -15.06
N LEU A 283 -15.46 32.27 -13.89
CA LEU A 283 -14.84 32.91 -12.72
C LEU A 283 -15.07 32.05 -11.49
N VAL A 284 -14.04 31.83 -10.68
CA VAL A 284 -14.20 31.16 -9.38
C VAL A 284 -14.95 32.09 -8.42
N LYS A 285 -16.15 31.69 -8.00
CA LYS A 285 -17.00 32.43 -7.06
C LYS A 285 -16.84 31.92 -5.63
N HIS A 286 -16.68 30.60 -5.47
CA HIS A 286 -16.58 29.94 -4.16
C HIS A 286 -15.63 28.76 -4.26
N LEU A 287 -14.85 28.56 -3.19
CA LEU A 287 -14.01 27.40 -2.98
C LEU A 287 -14.30 26.85 -1.58
N PRO A 288 -14.26 25.52 -1.41
CA PRO A 288 -14.34 24.92 -0.08
C PRO A 288 -13.28 25.46 0.88
N GLU A 289 -13.71 25.77 2.11
CA GLU A 289 -12.81 26.19 3.18
C GLU A 289 -11.82 25.07 3.53
N PRO A 290 -10.52 25.36 3.67
CA PRO A 290 -9.52 24.32 3.86
C PRO A 290 -9.71 23.56 5.18
N VAL A 291 -9.50 22.25 5.15
CA VAL A 291 -9.41 21.41 6.36
C VAL A 291 -7.95 21.16 6.71
N SER A 292 -7.62 21.30 8.00
CA SER A 292 -6.30 20.98 8.53
C SER A 292 -6.41 20.49 9.98
N VAL A 293 -6.09 19.22 10.18
CA VAL A 293 -6.06 18.55 11.48
C VAL A 293 -4.76 17.77 11.59
N LEU A 294 -4.01 18.01 12.67
CA LEU A 294 -2.77 17.32 12.96
C LEU A 294 -2.87 16.71 14.36
N GLU A 295 -2.89 15.39 14.39
CA GLU A 295 -2.86 14.60 15.63
C GLU A 295 -1.64 13.66 15.61
N PRO A 296 -1.21 13.13 16.78
CA PRO A 296 -0.13 12.15 16.82
C PRO A 296 -0.43 10.89 15.98
N GLY A 297 -1.68 10.43 15.97
CA GLY A 297 -2.11 9.22 15.28
C GLY A 297 -2.50 9.41 13.80
N PHE A 298 -2.80 10.64 13.37
CA PHE A 298 -3.25 10.91 12.00
C PHE A 298 -3.09 12.38 11.58
N GLU A 299 -3.18 12.65 10.30
CA GLU A 299 -3.16 13.97 9.68
C GLU A 299 -4.23 14.04 8.60
N ILE A 300 -5.00 15.12 8.57
CA ILE A 300 -6.00 15.40 7.53
C ILE A 300 -5.77 16.82 7.06
N ALA A 301 -5.36 16.97 5.81
CA ALA A 301 -5.26 18.26 5.16
C ALA A 301 -5.84 18.20 3.74
N ALA A 302 -6.73 19.12 3.40
CA ALA A 302 -7.22 19.29 2.04
C ALA A 302 -7.56 20.76 1.80
N ALA A 303 -7.17 21.28 0.64
CA ALA A 303 -7.35 22.69 0.30
C ALA A 303 -7.41 22.91 -1.21
N TYR A 304 -8.07 24.00 -1.58
CA TYR A 304 -8.03 24.58 -2.92
C TYR A 304 -7.26 25.91 -2.90
N ALA A 305 -6.49 26.18 -3.94
CA ALA A 305 -5.83 27.47 -4.16
C ALA A 305 -5.94 27.86 -5.63
N LEU A 306 -6.32 29.12 -5.90
CA LEU A 306 -6.37 29.68 -7.25
C LEU A 306 -5.09 30.49 -7.53
N GLU A 307 -4.34 30.10 -8.56
CA GLU A 307 -3.15 30.79 -9.03
C GLU A 307 -3.34 31.20 -10.50
N GLY A 308 -3.78 32.43 -10.76
CA GLY A 308 -4.17 32.85 -12.11
C GLY A 308 -5.46 32.14 -12.54
N SER A 309 -5.41 31.43 -13.67
CA SER A 309 -6.48 30.54 -14.15
C SER A 309 -6.38 29.11 -13.62
N LEU A 310 -5.30 28.76 -12.92
CA LEU A 310 -5.05 27.40 -12.46
C LEU A 310 -5.61 27.19 -11.05
N LEU A 311 -6.64 26.36 -10.92
CA LEU A 311 -7.18 25.92 -9.64
C LEU A 311 -6.47 24.65 -9.19
N LYS A 312 -5.73 24.75 -8.08
CA LYS A 312 -4.96 23.66 -7.50
C LYS A 312 -5.69 23.05 -6.31
N TYR A 313 -5.99 21.76 -6.41
CA TYR A 313 -6.44 20.94 -5.30
C TYR A 313 -5.27 20.17 -4.71
N ARG A 314 -5.10 20.20 -3.39
CA ARG A 314 -4.07 19.43 -2.68
C ARG A 314 -4.69 18.73 -1.49
N LYS A 315 -4.54 17.41 -1.42
CA LYS A 315 -4.95 16.59 -0.28
C LYS A 315 -3.77 15.78 0.24
N ARG A 316 -3.71 15.68 1.56
CA ARG A 316 -2.79 14.82 2.29
C ARG A 316 -3.52 14.23 3.49
N LEU A 317 -3.73 12.93 3.48
CA LEU A 317 -4.30 12.19 4.62
C LEU A 317 -3.28 11.15 5.07
N ALA A 318 -2.83 11.22 6.32
CA ALA A 318 -1.91 10.23 6.88
C ALA A 318 -2.56 9.52 8.06
N ILE A 319 -2.59 8.19 8.02
CA ILE A 319 -2.86 7.32 9.16
C ILE A 319 -1.49 6.81 9.63
N LYS A 320 -1.11 7.15 10.86
CA LYS A 320 0.25 6.93 11.37
C LYS A 320 0.38 5.67 12.22
N LYS A 321 -0.68 4.90 12.36
CA LYS A 321 -0.74 3.69 13.17
C LYS A 321 -1.88 2.75 12.77
N ASP A 322 -1.72 1.47 13.08
CA ASP A 322 -2.70 0.44 12.73
C ASP A 322 -4.00 0.53 13.54
N PHE A 323 -3.94 1.09 14.76
CA PHE A 323 -5.12 1.17 15.61
C PHE A 323 -5.26 2.52 16.32
N LEU A 324 -6.45 3.11 16.22
CA LEU A 324 -6.88 4.24 17.04
C LEU A 324 -7.46 3.70 18.36
N THR A 325 -7.04 4.28 19.47
CA THR A 325 -7.54 3.92 20.80
C THR A 325 -8.77 4.75 21.14
N LYS A 326 -9.54 4.33 22.17
CA LYS A 326 -10.78 5.01 22.57
C LYS A 326 -10.58 6.50 22.87
N SER A 327 -9.43 6.89 23.44
CA SER A 327 -9.13 8.30 23.72
C SER A 327 -9.02 9.16 22.45
N GLU A 328 -8.84 8.57 21.28
CA GLU A 328 -8.66 9.29 20.02
C GLU A 328 -9.92 9.36 19.16
N PHE A 329 -10.97 8.59 19.50
CA PHE A 329 -12.19 8.51 18.69
C PHE A 329 -12.88 9.87 18.51
N ALA A 330 -12.92 10.69 19.55
CA ALA A 330 -13.54 12.01 19.47
C ALA A 330 -12.79 12.94 18.50
N ALA A 331 -11.46 12.95 18.57
CA ALA A 331 -10.63 13.75 17.66
C ALA A 331 -10.76 13.27 16.21
N TRP A 332 -10.71 11.94 16.01
CA TRP A 332 -10.91 11.31 14.70
C TRP A 332 -12.27 11.65 14.09
N ASN A 333 -13.37 11.42 14.81
CA ASN A 333 -14.72 11.67 14.31
C ASN A 333 -14.91 13.14 13.91
N LYS A 334 -14.45 14.08 14.75
CA LYS A 334 -14.49 15.50 14.43
C LYS A 334 -13.73 15.82 13.14
N ALA A 335 -12.57 15.20 12.94
CA ALA A 335 -11.76 15.39 11.74
C ALA A 335 -12.43 14.78 10.49
N ILE A 336 -13.05 13.61 10.61
CA ILE A 336 -13.83 12.97 9.53
C ILE A 336 -15.07 13.78 9.17
N GLU A 337 -15.74 14.39 10.15
CA GLU A 337 -16.87 15.30 9.92
C GLU A 337 -16.43 16.56 9.16
N GLN A 338 -15.31 17.18 9.55
CA GLN A 338 -14.73 18.32 8.83
C GLN A 338 -14.36 17.96 7.39
N LEU A 339 -13.69 16.82 7.20
CA LEU A 339 -13.32 16.31 5.88
C LEU A 339 -14.55 16.00 5.02
N SER A 340 -15.59 15.42 5.62
CA SER A 340 -16.86 15.17 4.93
C SER A 340 -17.58 16.46 4.56
N GLY A 341 -17.51 17.49 5.41
CA GLY A 341 -17.98 18.84 5.09
C GLY A 341 -17.25 19.41 3.89
N PHE A 342 -15.91 19.34 3.87
CA PHE A 342 -15.07 19.76 2.76
C PHE A 342 -15.44 19.03 1.45
N TYR A 343 -15.64 17.71 1.48
CA TYR A 343 -16.02 16.94 0.30
C TYR A 343 -17.44 17.24 -0.23
N ASN A 344 -18.33 17.75 0.61
CA ASN A 344 -19.70 18.10 0.21
C ASN A 344 -19.84 19.58 -0.18
N ASP A 345 -18.83 20.40 0.11
CA ASP A 345 -18.78 21.78 -0.32
C ASP A 345 -18.30 21.83 -1.78
N LEU A 346 -19.13 22.37 -2.67
CA LEU A 346 -18.87 22.35 -4.11
C LEU A 346 -18.16 23.63 -4.52
N ILE A 347 -17.20 23.52 -5.43
CA ILE A 347 -16.64 24.69 -6.13
C ILE A 347 -17.78 25.32 -6.93
N ILE A 348 -17.89 26.65 -6.87
CA ILE A 348 -18.85 27.41 -7.68
C ILE A 348 -18.08 28.23 -8.71
N LEU A 349 -18.28 27.93 -9.98
CA LEU A 349 -17.77 28.71 -11.11
C LEU A 349 -18.92 29.52 -11.72
N LYS A 350 -18.75 30.83 -11.89
CA LYS A 350 -19.74 31.73 -12.48
C LYS A 350 -19.41 32.00 -13.95
N LYS A 351 -20.40 31.90 -14.84
CA LYS A 351 -20.28 32.30 -16.25
C LYS A 351 -20.10 33.83 -16.34
N LYS A 352 -19.13 34.28 -17.12
CA LYS A 352 -18.79 35.71 -17.28
C LYS A 352 -19.87 36.51 -17.99
#